data_AF-A0A9N9C7Z1-F1
#
_entry.id   AF-A0A9N9C7Z1-F1
#
_cell.length_a   1.000
_cell.length_b   1.000
_cell.length_c   1.000
_cell.angle_alpha   90.00
_cell.angle_beta   90.00
_cell.angle_gamma   90.00
#
_symmetry.space_group_name_H-M   'P 1'
#
loop_
_entity.id
_entity.type
_entity.pdbx_description
1 polymer ?
#
loop_
_entity_poly.entity_id
_entity_poly.type
_entity_poly.pdbx_seq_one_letter_code
_entity_poly.pdbx_strand_id
1 'polypeptide(L)'
;PFPVDIAEKNFIDCLEISIDNLTVGHLKKLIWKQNQYDLADINPATLTLWKVEGLNEGNRKWEILEKKAYTEIDIKQEFGGEKLFSTMKFKEAFPVKLPDNTVHIIVQLPNDSDEKGEGQESKKAKLVVDRFAINEDGCFTFMGRKEFINVLNEINTFKSRTGYMEMFIYGTVGYGKSHILTAIACFLLRNGRRVVYLPDCRKLAVDPMEYIKSALFLTYVDDDAKTSEINACESFDQIIKFCRSLDETLYFIVDQMNALDDCNDTEINPEKKRQVKENIDKLCWNHFYIKSSSANNHAVLHLKQKQTNEKKITLYGGFDEPNDIEFFCDEKEIRFSSNEGKCILYLPRCWNQEAIDGLIISKTNNKLYVAPIQITLDKGSHSDSEGIFFSNIWPNLKSTLLGLEDGLEIIFIWITSKSDTDVIVEINSRKTRNKTFEINHDYTRVVMGFGNVNKDIDRYLF
;
A
#
# COMPACT_ATOMS: atom_id res chain seq x y z
N PRO A 1 23.56 14.79 5.63
CA PRO A 1 23.10 14.76 7.03
C PRO A 1 21.92 15.72 7.18
N PHE A 2 21.00 15.47 8.10
CA PHE A 2 19.85 16.35 8.35
C PHE A 2 19.62 16.53 9.86
N PRO A 3 19.20 17.72 10.31
CA PRO A 3 18.86 17.95 11.70
C PRO A 3 17.52 17.29 12.03
N VAL A 4 17.36 16.85 13.28
CA VAL A 4 16.07 16.44 13.85
C VAL A 4 15.81 17.30 15.06
N ASP A 5 14.78 18.13 15.00
CA ASP A 5 14.45 19.08 16.06
C ASP A 5 13.76 18.34 17.22
N ILE A 6 14.37 18.40 18.41
CA ILE A 6 13.81 17.84 19.64
C ILE A 6 13.40 19.00 20.55
N ALA A 7 12.11 19.09 20.85
CA ALA A 7 11.54 20.08 21.73
C ALA A 7 11.24 19.49 23.13
N GLU A 8 10.90 20.35 24.09
CA GLU A 8 10.39 19.91 25.41
C GLU A 8 9.11 19.07 25.29
N LYS A 9 8.33 19.31 24.24
CA LYS A 9 7.10 18.60 23.87
C LYS A 9 7.18 18.27 22.39
N ASN A 10 7.12 16.99 22.05
CA ASN A 10 7.28 16.47 20.69
C ASN A 10 5.98 15.82 20.24
N PHE A 11 5.50 16.15 19.04
CA PHE A 11 4.25 15.61 18.52
C PHE A 11 4.52 14.41 17.60
N ILE A 12 4.17 13.21 18.07
CA ILE A 12 4.49 11.92 17.43
C ILE A 12 3.22 11.09 17.37
N ASP A 13 2.79 10.70 16.16
CA ASP A 13 1.56 9.94 15.92
C ASP A 13 0.33 10.52 16.63
N CYS A 14 0.15 11.84 16.51
CA CYS A 14 -0.98 12.56 17.11
C CYS A 14 -0.91 12.68 18.65
N LEU A 15 0.16 12.20 19.30
CA LEU A 15 0.39 12.31 20.75
C LEU A 15 1.47 13.35 21.08
N GLU A 16 1.22 14.15 22.11
CA GLU A 16 2.21 15.06 22.68
C GLU A 16 3.06 14.32 23.72
N ILE A 17 4.34 14.14 23.43
CA ILE A 17 5.28 13.40 24.27
C ILE A 17 6.32 14.37 24.81
N SER A 18 6.38 14.51 26.14
CA SER A 18 7.43 15.31 26.78
C SER A 18 8.80 14.69 26.55
N ILE A 19 9.84 15.51 26.53
CA ILE A 19 11.23 15.04 26.37
C ILE A 19 11.65 14.03 27.46
N ASP A 20 11.03 14.08 28.66
CA ASP A 20 11.26 13.12 29.76
C ASP A 20 10.71 11.71 29.48
N ASN A 21 9.73 11.63 28.59
CA ASN A 21 9.07 10.39 28.16
C ASN A 21 9.41 10.03 26.71
N LEU A 22 10.22 10.85 26.02
CA LEU A 22 10.70 10.57 24.69
C LEU A 22 11.66 9.36 24.75
N THR A 23 11.38 8.34 23.95
CA THR A 23 12.22 7.14 23.84
C THR A 23 12.98 7.15 22.52
N VAL A 24 13.97 6.28 22.39
CA VAL A 24 14.64 6.05 21.10
C VAL A 24 13.64 5.55 20.05
N GLY A 25 12.62 4.78 20.42
CA GLY A 25 11.54 4.38 19.50
C GLY A 25 10.76 5.58 18.96
N HIS A 26 10.47 6.57 19.80
CA HIS A 26 9.89 7.84 19.39
C HIS A 26 10.84 8.63 18.48
N LEU A 27 12.14 8.64 18.79
CA LEU A 27 13.16 9.29 17.96
C LEU A 27 13.25 8.69 16.54
N LYS A 28 13.10 7.36 16.38
CA LYS A 28 13.02 6.72 15.05
C LYS A 28 11.90 7.29 14.19
N LYS A 29 10.73 7.54 14.80
CA LYS A 29 9.57 8.13 14.11
C LYS A 29 9.82 9.59 13.73
N LEU A 30 10.47 10.36 14.60
CA LEU A 30 10.88 11.74 14.30
C LEU A 30 11.88 11.80 13.13
N ILE A 31 12.89 10.92 13.13
CA ILE A 31 13.87 10.77 12.04
C ILE A 31 13.17 10.43 10.73
N TRP A 32 12.27 9.43 10.77
CA TRP A 32 11.49 8.99 9.60
C TRP A 32 10.62 10.12 9.03
N LYS A 33 9.93 10.87 9.90
CA LYS A 33 9.10 12.02 9.50
C LYS A 33 9.93 13.14 8.88
N GLN A 34 11.15 13.35 9.37
CA GLN A 34 12.02 14.40 8.88
C GLN A 34 12.68 14.04 7.53
N ASN A 35 12.92 12.75 7.28
CA ASN A 35 13.47 12.27 6.02
C ASN A 35 12.55 11.24 5.34
N GLN A 36 11.33 11.68 5.01
CA GLN A 36 10.35 10.85 4.32
C GLN A 36 10.76 10.48 2.89
N TYR A 37 11.65 11.24 2.25
CA TYR A 37 12.09 10.95 0.89
C TYR A 37 12.93 9.66 0.82
N ASP A 38 13.92 9.51 1.71
CA ASP A 38 14.80 8.34 1.73
C ASP A 38 14.24 7.15 2.53
N LEU A 39 13.27 7.40 3.44
CA LEU A 39 12.76 6.38 4.37
C LEU A 39 11.28 6.00 4.13
N ALA A 40 10.62 6.50 3.09
CA ALA A 40 9.17 6.32 2.84
C ALA A 40 8.67 4.88 2.99
N ASP A 41 9.41 3.92 2.44
CA ASP A 41 9.02 2.50 2.38
C ASP A 41 9.52 1.68 3.58
N ILE A 42 10.22 2.31 4.53
CA ILE A 42 10.83 1.63 5.68
C ILE A 42 9.99 1.89 6.93
N ASN A 43 9.55 0.82 7.58
CA ASN A 43 8.88 0.93 8.87
C ASN A 43 9.85 1.54 9.90
N PRO A 44 9.53 2.69 10.54
CA PRO A 44 10.43 3.33 11.49
C PRO A 44 10.82 2.42 12.66
N ALA A 45 10.02 1.41 13.00
CA ALA A 45 10.36 0.44 14.04
C ALA A 45 11.61 -0.41 13.70
N THR A 46 11.86 -0.69 12.43
CA THR A 46 12.94 -1.57 11.95
C THR A 46 14.28 -0.85 11.81
N LEU A 47 14.30 0.49 11.84
CA LEU A 47 15.53 1.28 11.79
C LEU A 47 16.44 0.95 12.97
N THR A 48 17.74 0.73 12.72
CA THR A 48 18.72 0.62 13.80
C THR A 48 19.43 1.95 13.97
N LEU A 49 19.39 2.52 15.18
CA LEU A 49 20.05 3.78 15.50
C LEU A 49 21.34 3.52 16.27
N TRP A 50 22.42 4.13 15.82
CA TRP A 50 23.73 4.10 16.46
C TRP A 50 24.11 5.49 16.93
N LYS A 51 24.37 5.65 18.23
CA LYS A 51 24.97 6.86 18.79
C LYS A 51 26.47 6.87 18.46
N VAL A 52 26.96 7.99 17.96
CA VAL A 52 28.38 8.17 17.59
C VAL A 52 28.92 9.49 18.13
N GLU A 53 30.23 9.53 18.37
CA GLU A 53 30.94 10.71 18.87
C GLU A 53 32.08 11.13 17.93
N GLY A 54 32.25 12.44 17.76
CA GLY A 54 33.33 13.03 16.97
C GLY A 54 33.24 12.76 15.47
N LEU A 55 32.04 12.56 14.92
CA LEU A 55 31.81 12.43 13.48
C LEU A 55 31.46 13.80 12.89
N ASN A 56 32.43 14.44 12.23
CA ASN A 56 32.30 15.82 11.74
C ASN A 56 32.65 15.86 10.27
N GLU A 57 31.92 16.66 9.48
CA GLU A 57 32.23 16.85 8.06
C GLU A 57 33.70 17.25 7.86
N GLY A 58 34.38 16.56 6.93
CA GLY A 58 35.79 16.81 6.59
C GLY A 58 36.82 16.14 7.52
N ASN A 59 36.41 15.36 8.53
CA ASN A 59 37.36 14.58 9.32
C ASN A 59 37.56 13.15 8.76
N ARG A 60 38.54 12.41 9.31
CA ARG A 60 38.84 11.05 8.86
C ARG A 60 37.65 10.08 8.96
N LYS A 61 36.78 10.23 9.96
CA LYS A 61 35.56 9.41 10.09
C LYS A 61 34.54 9.75 8.99
N TRP A 62 34.44 11.02 8.61
CA TRP A 62 33.61 11.46 7.50
C TRP A 62 34.06 10.91 6.16
N GLU A 63 35.37 10.92 5.88
CA GLU A 63 35.92 10.34 4.66
C GLU A 63 35.60 8.83 4.52
N ILE A 64 35.51 8.10 5.65
CA ILE A 64 35.14 6.68 5.63
C ILE A 64 33.69 6.52 5.18
N LEU A 65 32.77 7.37 5.66
CA LEU A 65 31.37 7.36 5.22
C LEU A 65 31.25 7.70 3.73
N GLU A 66 31.97 8.70 3.24
CA GLU A 66 31.94 9.08 1.82
C GLU A 66 32.51 7.99 0.90
N LYS A 67 33.59 7.33 1.31
CA LYS A 67 34.26 6.29 0.50
C LYS A 67 33.56 4.93 0.56
N LYS A 68 32.85 4.62 1.64
CA LYS A 68 32.21 3.31 1.89
C LYS A 68 30.67 3.35 1.90
N ALA A 69 30.04 4.44 1.45
CA ALA A 69 28.58 4.69 1.52
C ALA A 69 27.68 3.56 0.97
N TYR A 70 28.23 2.63 0.17
CA TYR A 70 27.49 1.54 -0.48
C TYR A 70 28.05 0.13 -0.15
N THR A 71 28.76 -0.01 0.97
CA THR A 71 29.28 -1.29 1.47
C THR A 71 28.87 -1.49 2.92
N GLU A 72 28.77 -2.73 3.42
CA GLU A 72 28.52 -2.97 4.84
C GLU A 72 29.64 -2.35 5.69
N ILE A 73 29.29 -1.30 6.44
CA ILE A 73 30.19 -0.66 7.40
C ILE A 73 29.86 -1.19 8.79
N ASP A 74 30.84 -1.76 9.49
CA ASP A 74 30.73 -2.06 10.91
C ASP A 74 30.80 -0.74 11.71
N ILE A 75 29.64 -0.16 11.99
CA ILE A 75 29.49 1.14 12.67
C ILE A 75 30.13 1.12 14.07
N LYS A 76 30.12 -0.03 14.74
CA LYS A 76 30.71 -0.18 16.07
C LYS A 76 32.23 -0.09 16.01
N GLN A 77 32.85 -0.81 15.07
CA GLN A 77 34.32 -0.82 14.92
C GLN A 77 34.87 0.48 14.34
N GLU A 78 34.24 0.99 13.28
CA GLU A 78 34.79 2.12 12.50
C GLU A 78 34.52 3.48 13.18
N PHE A 79 33.38 3.60 13.88
CA PHE A 79 32.98 4.88 14.49
C PHE A 79 32.91 4.87 16.01
N GLY A 80 33.08 3.70 16.64
CA GLY A 80 32.86 3.54 18.08
C GLY A 80 31.38 3.59 18.44
N GLY A 81 30.49 3.22 17.50
CA GLY A 81 29.05 3.40 17.65
C GLY A 81 28.45 2.57 18.79
N GLU A 82 27.58 3.19 19.58
CA GLU A 82 26.78 2.54 20.61
C GLU A 82 25.35 2.31 20.07
N LYS A 83 24.91 1.05 20.05
CA LYS A 83 23.57 0.69 19.56
C LYS A 83 22.51 1.16 20.55
N LEU A 84 21.54 1.94 20.08
CA LEU A 84 20.44 2.44 20.90
C LEU A 84 19.22 1.50 20.85
N PHE A 85 18.70 1.14 22.02
CA PHE A 85 17.50 0.31 22.14
C PHE A 85 16.23 1.14 22.13
N SER A 86 15.19 0.69 21.43
CA SER A 86 13.93 1.45 21.27
C SER A 86 13.26 1.85 22.59
N THR A 87 13.46 1.07 23.66
CA THR A 87 12.89 1.31 24.99
C THR A 87 13.69 2.31 25.84
N MET A 88 14.93 2.63 25.46
CA MET A 88 15.79 3.57 26.17
C MET A 88 15.20 4.98 26.08
N LYS A 89 15.28 5.76 27.16
CA LYS A 89 14.84 7.16 27.14
C LYS A 89 15.86 8.02 26.39
N PHE A 90 15.37 9.02 25.68
CA PHE A 90 16.21 9.98 24.96
C PHE A 90 17.21 10.67 25.91
N LYS A 91 16.75 11.11 27.09
CA LYS A 91 17.61 11.74 28.10
C LYS A 91 18.62 10.79 28.75
N GLU A 92 18.38 9.48 28.72
CA GLU A 92 19.38 8.50 29.17
C GLU A 92 20.50 8.35 28.13
N ALA A 93 20.16 8.34 26.84
CA ALA A 93 21.11 8.26 25.75
C ALA A 93 21.90 9.58 25.54
N PHE A 94 21.24 10.72 25.75
CA PHE A 94 21.76 12.07 25.50
C PHE A 94 21.51 13.00 26.71
N PRO A 95 22.23 12.81 27.83
CA PRO A 95 21.99 13.56 29.07
C PRO A 95 22.57 14.98 29.10
N VAL A 96 23.46 15.33 28.14
CA VAL A 96 24.17 16.62 28.08
C VAL A 96 23.88 17.29 26.74
N LYS A 97 23.93 18.62 26.69
CA LYS A 97 23.85 19.38 25.44
C LYS A 97 24.88 18.84 24.44
N LEU A 98 24.39 18.49 23.26
CA LEU A 98 25.19 17.86 22.22
C LEU A 98 26.10 18.90 21.53
N PRO A 99 27.35 18.52 21.16
CA PRO A 99 28.25 19.41 20.43
C PRO A 99 27.70 19.83 19.05
N ASP A 100 27.70 21.13 18.79
CA ASP A 100 27.31 21.68 17.49
C ASP A 100 28.29 21.21 16.39
N ASN A 101 27.81 21.12 15.14
CA ASN A 101 28.59 20.72 13.95
C ASN A 101 29.13 19.28 13.99
N THR A 102 28.47 18.38 14.72
CA THR A 102 28.82 16.96 14.76
C THR A 102 27.59 16.09 14.50
N VAL A 103 27.78 14.97 13.83
CA VAL A 103 26.74 13.95 13.65
C VAL A 103 26.71 13.08 14.90
N HIS A 104 25.52 12.96 15.50
CA HIS A 104 25.33 12.20 16.74
C HIS A 104 24.72 10.82 16.53
N ILE A 105 24.03 10.61 15.40
CA ILE A 105 23.27 9.39 15.11
C ILE A 105 23.55 8.95 13.69
N ILE A 106 23.88 7.66 13.53
CA ILE A 106 23.86 6.97 12.23
C ILE A 106 22.64 6.06 12.19
N VAL A 107 21.87 6.16 11.10
CA VAL A 107 20.73 5.28 10.83
C VAL A 107 21.22 4.14 9.96
N GLN A 108 21.10 2.91 10.45
CA GLN A 108 21.35 1.70 9.68
C GLN A 108 20.01 1.09 9.25
N LEU A 109 19.89 0.85 7.96
CA LEU A 109 18.72 0.21 7.35
C LEU A 109 18.69 -1.29 7.69
N PRO A 110 17.50 -1.92 7.76
CA PRO A 110 17.41 -3.36 7.93
C PRO A 110 18.08 -4.07 6.73
N ASN A 111 18.96 -5.04 7.02
CA ASN A 111 19.56 -5.90 6.00
C ASN A 111 18.54 -6.99 5.59
N ASP A 112 18.39 -7.26 4.29
CA ASP A 112 17.52 -8.31 3.74
C ASP A 112 17.95 -9.75 4.12
N SER A 113 19.01 -9.93 4.91
CA SER A 113 19.64 -11.23 5.19
C SER A 113 19.44 -11.79 6.61
N ASP A 114 18.80 -11.06 7.54
CA ASP A 114 18.65 -11.49 8.95
C ASP A 114 17.30 -12.17 9.28
N GLU A 115 16.67 -12.86 8.33
CA GLU A 115 15.59 -13.84 8.60
C GLU A 115 16.13 -15.27 8.71
N LYS A 116 17.09 -15.53 9.61
CA LYS A 116 17.37 -16.89 10.11
C LYS A 116 17.78 -16.86 11.59
N GLY A 117 16.77 -16.92 12.45
CA GLY A 117 16.90 -17.24 13.86
C GLY A 117 15.65 -17.98 14.32
N GLU A 118 15.72 -19.30 14.35
CA GLU A 118 14.67 -20.22 14.78
C GLU A 118 14.20 -19.94 16.22
N GLY A 119 12.90 -20.11 16.46
CA GLY A 119 12.38 -20.50 17.78
C GLY A 119 11.39 -19.57 18.46
N GLN A 120 10.23 -19.33 17.84
CA GLN A 120 8.88 -19.41 18.47
C GLN A 120 7.79 -19.04 17.45
N GLU A 121 7.67 -19.87 16.40
CA GLU A 121 6.45 -19.91 15.59
C GLU A 121 5.33 -20.57 16.39
N SER A 122 4.28 -19.83 16.72
CA SER A 122 2.93 -20.38 16.69
C SER A 122 1.87 -19.29 16.55
N LYS A 123 1.21 -19.34 15.37
CA LYS A 123 -0.15 -18.84 15.09
C LYS A 123 -0.36 -17.34 14.82
N LYS A 124 0.41 -16.76 13.90
CA LYS A 124 0.02 -15.50 13.21
C LYS A 124 0.27 -15.56 11.71
N ALA A 125 -0.31 -16.56 11.02
CA ALA A 125 -0.40 -16.56 9.56
C ALA A 125 -1.51 -17.51 9.09
N LYS A 126 -2.70 -16.97 8.80
CA LYS A 126 -3.54 -17.39 7.67
C LYS A 126 -4.81 -16.56 7.61
N LEU A 127 -4.82 -15.58 6.71
CA LEU A 127 -5.90 -15.28 5.75
C LEU A 127 -5.45 -14.15 4.82
N VAL A 128 -4.27 -14.28 4.21
CA VAL A 128 -4.08 -13.72 2.88
C VAL A 128 -4.49 -14.87 1.97
N VAL A 129 -5.73 -14.83 1.46
CA VAL A 129 -6.14 -15.73 0.39
C VAL A 129 -5.18 -15.44 -0.77
N ASP A 130 -4.43 -16.44 -1.19
CA ASP A 130 -3.63 -16.32 -2.40
C ASP A 130 -4.59 -16.00 -3.56
N ARG A 131 -4.43 -14.81 -4.14
CA ARG A 131 -5.38 -14.20 -5.08
C ARG A 131 -5.46 -14.95 -6.41
N PHE A 132 -4.51 -15.86 -6.65
CA PHE A 132 -4.46 -16.74 -7.81
C PHE A 132 -4.42 -18.21 -7.40
N ALA A 133 -4.74 -18.56 -6.14
CA ALA A 133 -4.89 -19.94 -5.75
C ALA A 133 -5.93 -20.62 -6.63
N ILE A 134 -5.48 -21.67 -7.31
CA ILE A 134 -6.31 -22.51 -8.15
C ILE A 134 -7.16 -23.38 -7.21
N ASN A 135 -8.48 -23.29 -7.33
CA ASN A 135 -9.44 -24.11 -6.62
C ASN A 135 -9.52 -25.52 -7.25
N GLU A 136 -10.31 -26.40 -6.64
CA GLU A 136 -10.48 -27.78 -7.10
C GLU A 136 -11.03 -27.88 -8.53
N ASP A 137 -11.71 -26.84 -9.02
CA ASP A 137 -12.26 -26.74 -10.38
C ASP A 137 -11.26 -26.18 -11.42
N GLY A 138 -9.99 -26.00 -11.06
CA GLY A 138 -8.99 -25.42 -11.95
C GLY A 138 -9.17 -23.91 -12.20
N CYS A 139 -10.00 -23.24 -11.40
CA CYS A 139 -10.30 -21.82 -11.49
C CYS A 139 -9.66 -21.05 -10.34
N PHE A 140 -9.44 -19.75 -10.48
CA PHE A 140 -9.09 -18.89 -9.35
C PHE A 140 -10.09 -17.73 -9.26
N THR A 141 -10.36 -17.27 -8.04
CA THR A 141 -11.23 -16.10 -7.83
C THR A 141 -10.38 -14.85 -7.77
N PHE A 142 -10.40 -14.07 -8.84
CA PHE A 142 -9.79 -12.75 -8.83
C PHE A 142 -10.71 -11.77 -8.09
N MET A 143 -10.31 -11.33 -6.90
CA MET A 143 -10.95 -10.17 -6.26
C MET A 143 -10.61 -8.93 -7.10
N GLY A 144 -11.50 -8.62 -8.05
CA GLY A 144 -11.34 -7.52 -8.99
C GLY A 144 -11.09 -6.18 -8.30
N ARG A 145 -10.13 -5.40 -8.81
CA ARG A 145 -10.09 -3.96 -8.55
C ARG A 145 -11.16 -3.31 -9.43
N LYS A 146 -11.84 -2.26 -8.96
CA LYS A 146 -12.87 -1.51 -9.73
C LYS A 146 -12.39 -1.16 -11.15
N GLU A 147 -11.14 -0.75 -11.26
CA GLU A 147 -10.50 -0.38 -12.53
C GLU A 147 -10.26 -1.55 -13.50
N PHE A 148 -10.40 -2.81 -13.08
CA PHE A 148 -10.28 -3.96 -13.99
C PHE A 148 -11.24 -3.83 -15.18
N ILE A 149 -12.51 -3.49 -14.91
CA ILE A 149 -13.53 -3.32 -15.95
C ILE A 149 -13.18 -2.12 -16.84
N ASN A 150 -12.70 -1.03 -16.26
CA ASN A 150 -12.31 0.17 -17.02
C ASN A 150 -11.15 -0.14 -17.96
N VAL A 151 -10.09 -0.78 -17.46
CA VAL A 151 -8.94 -1.20 -18.29
C VAL A 151 -9.38 -2.17 -19.38
N LEU A 152 -10.20 -3.17 -19.04
CA LEU A 152 -10.70 -4.14 -20.01
C LEU A 152 -11.57 -3.49 -21.11
N ASN A 153 -12.48 -2.59 -20.74
CA ASN A 153 -13.32 -1.85 -21.67
C ASN A 153 -12.46 -1.04 -22.65
N GLU A 154 -11.44 -0.36 -22.15
CA GLU A 154 -10.53 0.43 -22.97
C GLU A 154 -9.73 -0.46 -23.93
N ILE A 155 -9.23 -1.62 -23.49
CA ILE A 155 -8.57 -2.61 -24.36
C ILE A 155 -9.52 -3.10 -25.46
N ASN A 156 -10.79 -3.32 -25.14
CA ASN A 156 -11.79 -3.77 -26.11
C ASN A 156 -12.12 -2.73 -27.19
N THR A 157 -11.78 -1.45 -26.98
CA THR A 157 -11.92 -0.41 -28.01
C THR A 157 -10.83 -0.43 -29.07
N PHE A 158 -9.77 -1.22 -28.87
CA PHE A 158 -8.64 -1.27 -29.80
C PHE A 158 -9.06 -1.78 -31.17
N LYS A 159 -8.54 -1.13 -32.22
CA LYS A 159 -8.82 -1.48 -33.61
C LYS A 159 -7.56 -1.37 -34.44
N SER A 160 -7.22 -2.44 -35.17
CA SER A 160 -6.15 -2.41 -36.16
C SER A 160 -6.42 -1.34 -37.22
N ARG A 161 -5.39 -0.60 -37.64
CA ARG A 161 -5.38 0.37 -38.76
C ARG A 161 -6.20 1.65 -38.60
N THR A 162 -7.22 1.68 -37.74
CA THR A 162 -8.20 2.79 -37.69
C THR A 162 -8.46 3.32 -36.27
N GLY A 163 -7.84 2.75 -35.24
CA GLY A 163 -8.03 3.18 -33.86
C GLY A 163 -6.74 3.08 -33.04
N TYR A 164 -6.89 3.26 -31.72
CA TYR A 164 -5.80 3.08 -30.78
C TYR A 164 -5.35 1.60 -30.77
N MET A 165 -4.04 1.39 -30.83
CA MET A 165 -3.42 0.08 -30.68
C MET A 165 -2.52 0.01 -29.45
N GLU A 166 -2.32 1.13 -28.76
CA GLU A 166 -1.42 1.25 -27.62
C GLU A 166 -2.13 1.82 -26.40
N MET A 167 -1.85 1.25 -25.22
CA MET A 167 -2.31 1.74 -23.92
C MET A 167 -1.16 1.73 -22.93
N PHE A 168 -1.10 2.81 -22.13
CA PHE A 168 -0.19 2.93 -21.01
C PHE A 168 -0.91 3.13 -19.70
N ILE A 169 -0.65 2.23 -18.77
CA ILE A 169 -1.24 2.19 -17.44
C ILE A 169 -0.17 2.60 -16.43
N TYR A 170 -0.34 3.75 -15.78
CA TYR A 170 0.63 4.22 -14.79
C TYR A 170 -0.04 4.53 -13.47
N GLY A 171 0.66 4.34 -12.35
CA GLY A 171 0.03 4.46 -11.03
C GLY A 171 0.94 4.15 -9.86
N THR A 172 0.44 4.34 -8.63
CA THR A 172 1.20 4.07 -7.39
C THR A 172 1.70 2.61 -7.34
N VAL A 173 2.89 2.41 -6.75
CA VAL A 173 3.37 1.07 -6.40
C VAL A 173 2.38 0.46 -5.40
N GLY A 174 2.10 -0.84 -5.50
CA GLY A 174 1.13 -1.50 -4.62
C GLY A 174 -0.35 -1.40 -5.00
N TYR A 175 -0.73 -0.56 -5.99
CA TYR A 175 -2.13 -0.47 -6.47
C TYR A 175 -2.70 -1.83 -6.94
N GLY A 176 -1.82 -2.70 -7.46
CA GLY A 176 -2.19 -3.98 -8.05
C GLY A 176 -2.29 -3.94 -9.58
N LYS A 177 -1.56 -3.03 -10.24
CA LYS A 177 -1.48 -2.95 -11.71
C LYS A 177 -1.08 -4.29 -12.34
N SER A 178 -0.04 -4.92 -11.79
CA SER A 178 0.42 -6.25 -12.21
C SER A 178 -0.71 -7.27 -12.11
N HIS A 179 -1.48 -7.24 -11.02
CA HIS A 179 -2.58 -8.17 -10.80
C HIS A 179 -3.72 -7.95 -11.81
N ILE A 180 -4.07 -6.68 -12.10
CA ILE A 180 -5.06 -6.32 -13.13
C ILE A 180 -4.59 -6.84 -14.49
N LEU A 181 -3.33 -6.61 -14.85
CA LEU A 181 -2.76 -7.07 -16.12
C LEU A 181 -2.70 -8.59 -16.23
N THR A 182 -2.31 -9.29 -15.16
CA THR A 182 -2.33 -10.77 -15.12
C THR A 182 -3.75 -11.28 -15.35
N ALA A 183 -4.74 -10.72 -14.64
CA ALA A 183 -6.13 -11.11 -14.80
C ALA A 183 -6.67 -10.83 -16.21
N ILE A 184 -6.28 -9.71 -16.83
CA ILE A 184 -6.62 -9.39 -18.22
C ILE A 184 -5.96 -10.39 -19.18
N ALA A 185 -4.69 -10.73 -18.99
CA ALA A 185 -3.98 -11.71 -19.80
C ALA A 185 -4.70 -13.07 -19.75
N CYS A 186 -5.03 -13.55 -18.54
CA CYS A 186 -5.81 -14.77 -18.36
C CYS A 186 -7.20 -14.69 -19.03
N PHE A 187 -7.91 -13.57 -18.87
CA PHE A 187 -9.21 -13.36 -19.49
C PHE A 187 -9.13 -13.40 -21.03
N LEU A 188 -8.16 -12.72 -21.63
CA LEU A 188 -7.97 -12.70 -23.08
C LEU A 188 -7.59 -14.08 -23.63
N LEU A 189 -6.66 -14.78 -22.97
CA LEU A 189 -6.27 -16.16 -23.32
C LEU A 189 -7.50 -17.10 -23.29
N ARG A 190 -8.30 -17.02 -22.22
CA ARG A 190 -9.52 -17.84 -22.07
C ARG A 190 -10.57 -17.55 -23.15
N ASN A 191 -10.58 -16.33 -23.70
CA ASN A 191 -11.44 -15.94 -24.81
C ASN A 191 -10.80 -16.21 -26.19
N GLY A 192 -9.75 -17.04 -26.25
CA GLY A 192 -9.11 -17.47 -27.50
C GLY A 192 -8.29 -16.38 -28.20
N ARG A 193 -7.87 -15.33 -27.47
CA ARG A 193 -6.97 -14.30 -28.01
C ARG A 193 -5.51 -14.72 -27.83
N ARG A 194 -4.67 -14.38 -28.81
CA ARG A 194 -3.21 -14.57 -28.74
C ARG A 194 -2.57 -13.49 -27.87
N VAL A 195 -2.10 -13.86 -26.68
CA VAL A 195 -1.54 -12.93 -25.69
C VAL A 195 -0.08 -13.25 -25.41
N VAL A 196 0.80 -12.29 -25.67
CA VAL A 196 2.20 -12.33 -25.26
C VAL A 196 2.33 -11.55 -23.95
N TYR A 197 2.38 -12.26 -22.82
CA TYR A 197 2.44 -11.65 -21.49
C TYR A 197 3.87 -11.61 -20.95
N LEU A 198 4.36 -10.40 -20.67
CA LEU A 198 5.70 -10.11 -20.16
C LEU A 198 5.57 -9.44 -18.77
N PRO A 199 5.50 -10.23 -17.66
CA PRO A 199 5.18 -9.69 -16.33
C PRO A 199 6.33 -8.92 -15.63
N ASP A 200 7.58 -9.15 -16.02
CA ASP A 200 8.75 -8.57 -15.33
C ASP A 200 9.83 -8.17 -16.33
N CYS A 201 9.85 -6.88 -16.67
CA CYS A 201 10.86 -6.34 -17.57
C CYS A 201 12.30 -6.40 -17.01
N ARG A 202 12.50 -6.61 -15.69
CA ARG A 202 13.86 -6.80 -15.14
C ARG A 202 14.45 -8.12 -15.62
N LYS A 203 13.66 -9.19 -15.54
CA LYS A 203 14.05 -10.52 -16.05
C LYS A 203 14.21 -10.51 -17.56
N LEU A 204 13.31 -9.84 -18.28
CA LEU A 204 13.41 -9.64 -19.72
C LEU A 204 14.74 -8.96 -20.12
N ALA A 205 15.21 -7.98 -19.36
CA ALA A 205 16.47 -7.29 -19.65
C ALA A 205 17.71 -8.16 -19.39
N VAL A 206 17.62 -9.18 -18.54
CA VAL A 206 18.70 -10.14 -18.30
C VAL A 206 18.84 -11.08 -19.49
N ASP A 207 17.76 -11.73 -19.90
CA ASP A 207 17.74 -12.69 -21.01
C ASP A 207 16.55 -12.45 -21.96
N PRO A 208 16.67 -11.48 -22.88
CA PRO A 208 15.54 -11.05 -23.71
C PRO A 208 15.07 -12.11 -24.72
N MET A 209 15.97 -12.98 -25.17
CA MET A 209 15.66 -13.96 -26.21
C MET A 209 14.77 -15.08 -25.66
N GLU A 210 15.25 -15.77 -24.61
CA GLU A 210 14.53 -16.90 -24.02
C GLU A 210 13.25 -16.46 -23.32
N TYR A 211 13.25 -15.26 -22.71
CA TYR A 211 12.07 -14.72 -22.04
C TYR A 211 10.93 -14.46 -23.03
N ILE A 212 11.20 -13.91 -24.20
CA ILE A 212 10.17 -13.67 -25.22
C ILE A 212 9.74 -14.97 -25.90
N LYS A 213 10.68 -15.88 -26.19
CA LYS A 213 10.32 -17.22 -26.69
C LYS A 213 9.35 -17.92 -25.75
N SER A 214 9.63 -17.89 -24.44
CA SER A 214 8.75 -18.49 -23.43
C SER A 214 7.33 -17.90 -23.46
N ALA A 215 7.20 -16.59 -23.61
CA ALA A 215 5.90 -15.93 -23.72
C ALA A 215 5.17 -16.26 -25.04
N LEU A 216 5.91 -16.39 -26.14
CA LEU A 216 5.37 -16.80 -27.45
C LEU A 216 4.96 -18.28 -27.47
N PHE A 217 5.69 -19.16 -26.80
CA PHE A 217 5.30 -20.56 -26.62
C PHE A 217 3.98 -20.68 -25.85
N LEU A 218 3.78 -19.88 -24.80
CA LEU A 218 2.48 -19.80 -24.13
C LEU A 218 1.38 -19.30 -25.08
N THR A 219 1.69 -18.35 -25.95
CA THR A 219 0.75 -17.76 -26.92
C THR A 219 0.27 -18.78 -27.96
N TYR A 220 1.15 -19.71 -28.33
CA TYR A 220 0.96 -20.70 -29.40
C TYR A 220 1.06 -22.15 -28.91
N VAL A 221 0.67 -22.38 -27.65
CA VAL A 221 0.70 -23.72 -27.04
C VAL A 221 -0.14 -24.76 -27.79
N ASP A 222 -1.08 -24.30 -28.62
CA ASP A 222 -1.98 -25.07 -29.49
C ASP A 222 -1.53 -25.12 -30.97
N ASP A 223 -0.37 -24.56 -31.33
CA ASP A 223 0.15 -24.52 -32.70
C ASP A 223 1.63 -24.97 -32.73
N ASP A 224 1.84 -26.26 -32.97
CA ASP A 224 3.17 -26.90 -33.02
C ASP A 224 4.06 -26.32 -34.13
N ALA A 225 3.47 -25.88 -35.24
CA ALA A 225 4.21 -25.34 -36.37
C ALA A 225 4.81 -23.98 -36.01
N LYS A 226 4.00 -23.07 -35.45
CA LYS A 226 4.48 -21.78 -34.96
C LYS A 226 5.46 -21.94 -33.81
N THR A 227 5.21 -22.87 -32.89
CA THR A 227 6.13 -23.18 -31.79
C THR A 227 7.50 -23.63 -32.32
N SER A 228 7.53 -24.46 -33.36
CA SER A 228 8.78 -24.89 -34.01
C SER A 228 9.51 -23.72 -34.69
N GLU A 229 8.79 -22.82 -35.36
CA GLU A 229 9.34 -21.62 -36.00
C GLU A 229 9.93 -20.64 -34.97
N ILE A 230 9.22 -20.41 -33.85
CA ILE A 230 9.71 -19.60 -32.73
C ILE A 230 10.98 -20.21 -32.14
N ASN A 231 11.00 -21.53 -31.95
CA ASN A 231 12.16 -22.22 -31.39
C ASN A 231 13.39 -22.09 -32.30
N ALA A 232 13.20 -22.16 -33.61
CA ALA A 232 14.25 -22.02 -34.63
C ALA A 232 14.83 -20.60 -34.74
N CYS A 233 14.21 -19.59 -34.10
CA CYS A 233 14.77 -18.25 -34.06
C CYS A 233 16.07 -18.23 -33.23
N GLU A 234 17.19 -17.86 -33.85
CA GLU A 234 18.52 -17.75 -33.23
C GLU A 234 18.86 -16.30 -32.80
N SER A 235 18.05 -15.33 -33.23
CA SER A 235 18.25 -13.92 -32.85
C SER A 235 16.93 -13.18 -32.65
N PHE A 236 16.99 -12.10 -31.86
CA PHE A 236 15.82 -11.27 -31.57
C PHE A 236 15.21 -10.69 -32.85
N ASP A 237 16.04 -10.32 -33.83
CA ASP A 237 15.57 -9.83 -35.13
C ASP A 237 14.75 -10.89 -35.90
N GLN A 238 15.05 -12.18 -35.73
CA GLN A 238 14.24 -13.25 -36.32
C GLN A 238 12.88 -13.35 -35.63
N ILE A 239 12.81 -13.19 -34.30
CA ILE A 239 11.53 -13.09 -33.58
C ILE A 239 10.71 -11.89 -34.08
N ILE A 240 11.34 -10.73 -34.25
CA ILE A 240 10.67 -9.53 -34.77
C ILE A 240 10.09 -9.81 -36.16
N LYS A 241 10.86 -10.48 -37.04
CA LYS A 241 10.38 -10.86 -38.37
C LYS A 241 9.20 -11.81 -38.30
N PHE A 242 9.27 -12.83 -37.44
CA PHE A 242 8.19 -13.77 -37.18
C PHE A 242 6.90 -13.04 -36.80
N CYS A 243 6.94 -12.18 -35.78
CA CYS A 243 5.74 -11.43 -35.35
C CYS A 243 5.19 -10.55 -36.48
N ARG A 244 6.05 -9.88 -37.24
CA ARG A 244 5.64 -9.01 -38.37
C ARG A 244 5.03 -9.76 -39.55
N SER A 245 5.37 -11.03 -39.75
CA SER A 245 4.80 -11.85 -40.82
C SER A 245 3.47 -12.49 -40.47
N LEU A 246 2.99 -12.33 -39.23
CA LEU A 246 1.70 -12.87 -38.82
C LEU A 246 0.54 -12.14 -39.50
N ASP A 247 -0.41 -12.91 -40.01
CA ASP A 247 -1.70 -12.40 -40.51
C ASP A 247 -2.70 -12.05 -39.38
N GLU A 248 -2.29 -12.26 -38.13
CA GLU A 248 -3.08 -12.02 -36.93
C GLU A 248 -2.50 -10.91 -36.04
N THR A 249 -3.34 -10.32 -35.20
CA THR A 249 -2.93 -9.27 -34.26
C THR A 249 -2.79 -9.85 -32.85
N LEU A 250 -1.58 -9.76 -32.29
CA LEU A 250 -1.27 -10.19 -30.93
C LEU A 250 -1.61 -9.12 -29.89
N TYR A 251 -1.87 -9.55 -28.66
CA TYR A 251 -1.96 -8.69 -27.47
C TYR A 251 -0.65 -8.80 -26.68
N PHE A 252 0.24 -7.84 -26.85
CA PHE A 252 1.43 -7.68 -26.00
C PHE A 252 1.03 -6.95 -24.71
N ILE A 253 1.17 -7.64 -23.58
CA ILE A 253 0.94 -7.07 -22.26
C ILE A 253 2.28 -7.06 -21.54
N VAL A 254 2.83 -5.86 -21.31
CA VAL A 254 4.18 -5.67 -20.79
C VAL A 254 4.13 -4.90 -19.47
N ASP A 255 4.46 -5.57 -18.37
CA ASP A 255 4.42 -4.99 -17.04
C ASP A 255 5.80 -4.56 -16.55
N GLN A 256 5.81 -3.66 -15.56
CA GLN A 256 7.01 -3.13 -14.92
C GLN A 256 7.99 -2.46 -15.90
N MET A 257 7.47 -1.75 -16.90
CA MET A 257 8.27 -1.07 -17.93
C MET A 257 9.30 -0.09 -17.36
N ASN A 258 9.06 0.43 -16.14
CA ASN A 258 10.01 1.27 -15.41
C ASN A 258 11.38 0.59 -15.18
N ALA A 259 11.46 -0.74 -15.24
CA ALA A 259 12.74 -1.45 -15.16
C ALA A 259 13.69 -1.15 -16.33
N LEU A 260 13.14 -0.81 -17.50
CA LEU A 260 13.89 -0.54 -18.73
C LEU A 260 14.24 0.95 -18.90
N ASP A 261 13.94 1.79 -17.91
CA ASP A 261 14.32 3.20 -17.98
C ASP A 261 15.75 3.43 -17.49
N ASP A 262 16.41 4.38 -18.14
CA ASP A 262 17.83 4.70 -17.96
C ASP A 262 18.15 5.16 -16.52
N CYS A 263 17.16 5.73 -15.83
CA CYS A 263 17.30 6.28 -14.48
C CYS A 263 17.09 5.25 -13.36
N ASN A 264 16.82 3.98 -13.68
CA ASN A 264 16.50 2.96 -12.68
C ASN A 264 17.72 2.06 -12.40
N ASP A 265 18.15 1.96 -11.15
CA ASP A 265 19.33 1.17 -10.73
C ASP A 265 19.01 -0.32 -10.63
N THR A 266 18.80 -0.97 -11.77
CA THR A 266 18.55 -2.43 -11.82
C THR A 266 19.83 -3.25 -12.04
N GLU A 267 21.02 -2.68 -11.77
CA GLU A 267 22.36 -3.26 -12.04
C GLU A 267 22.61 -3.67 -13.52
N ILE A 268 21.65 -3.42 -14.42
CA ILE A 268 21.71 -3.74 -15.83
C ILE A 268 22.21 -2.53 -16.61
N ASN A 269 23.16 -2.76 -17.52
CA ASN A 269 23.71 -1.74 -18.41
C ASN A 269 22.62 -0.92 -19.11
N PRO A 270 22.61 0.43 -18.98
CA PRO A 270 21.64 1.32 -19.63
C PRO A 270 21.52 1.11 -21.15
N GLU A 271 22.63 0.85 -21.84
CA GLU A 271 22.60 0.60 -23.29
C GLU A 271 21.81 -0.67 -23.63
N LYS A 272 21.94 -1.72 -22.79
CA LYS A 272 21.18 -2.96 -22.96
C LYS A 272 19.69 -2.71 -22.71
N LYS A 273 19.32 -1.89 -21.73
CA LYS A 273 17.93 -1.51 -21.47
C LYS A 273 17.31 -0.79 -22.67
N ARG A 274 18.04 0.19 -23.22
CA ARG A 274 17.64 0.93 -24.42
C ARG A 274 17.41 0.01 -25.61
N GLN A 275 18.34 -0.91 -25.87
CA GLN A 275 18.20 -1.90 -26.93
C GLN A 275 16.99 -2.82 -26.74
N VAL A 276 16.76 -3.33 -25.52
CA VAL A 276 15.59 -4.16 -25.20
C VAL A 276 14.29 -3.38 -25.42
N LYS A 277 14.23 -2.12 -25.01
CA LYS A 277 13.08 -1.24 -25.21
C LYS A 277 12.78 -1.01 -26.69
N GLU A 278 13.80 -0.64 -27.49
CA GLU A 278 13.66 -0.50 -28.95
C GLU A 278 13.19 -1.80 -29.63
N ASN A 279 13.67 -2.94 -29.12
CA ASN A 279 13.32 -4.24 -29.63
C ASN A 279 11.85 -4.62 -29.31
N ILE A 280 11.36 -4.30 -28.10
CA ILE A 280 9.94 -4.45 -27.74
C ILE A 280 9.07 -3.57 -28.64
N ASP A 281 9.45 -2.31 -28.85
CA ASP A 281 8.67 -1.40 -29.71
C ASP A 281 8.60 -1.91 -31.16
N LYS A 282 9.70 -2.49 -31.69
CA LYS A 282 9.73 -3.13 -33.01
C LYS A 282 8.88 -4.40 -33.07
N LEU A 283 8.85 -5.17 -31.98
CA LEU A 283 8.10 -6.42 -31.84
C LEU A 283 6.60 -6.16 -31.79
N CYS A 284 6.18 -5.11 -31.08
CA CYS A 284 4.78 -4.71 -30.91
C CYS A 284 4.20 -3.96 -32.13
N TRP A 285 5.01 -3.69 -33.16
CA TRP A 285 4.56 -2.96 -34.35
C TRP A 285 3.38 -3.67 -35.04
N ASN A 286 2.29 -2.96 -35.29
CA ASN A 286 1.01 -3.50 -35.80
C ASN A 286 0.32 -4.53 -34.89
N HIS A 287 0.72 -4.64 -33.63
CA HIS A 287 0.04 -5.43 -32.61
C HIS A 287 -0.55 -4.54 -31.52
N PHE A 288 -1.41 -5.11 -30.67
CA PHE A 288 -1.95 -4.38 -29.54
C PHE A 288 -0.92 -4.36 -28.41
N TYR A 289 -0.57 -3.16 -27.94
CA TYR A 289 0.48 -2.95 -26.97
C TYR A 289 -0.07 -2.31 -25.70
N ILE A 290 -0.17 -3.10 -24.63
CA ILE A 290 -0.56 -2.64 -23.31
C ILE A 290 0.67 -2.66 -22.43
N LYS A 291 1.07 -1.51 -21.91
CA LYS A 291 2.25 -1.38 -21.04
C LYS A 291 1.91 -0.73 -19.70
N SER A 292 2.63 -1.07 -18.65
CA SER A 292 2.48 -0.43 -17.33
C SER A 292 3.79 -0.02 -16.68
N SER A 293 3.71 1.04 -15.87
CA SER A 293 4.82 1.49 -15.02
C SER A 293 4.36 2.08 -13.70
N SER A 294 5.26 2.20 -12.73
CA SER A 294 5.04 3.01 -11.54
C SER A 294 5.06 4.52 -11.84
N ALA A 295 4.39 5.31 -10.98
CA ALA A 295 4.23 6.75 -11.14
C ALA A 295 5.44 7.59 -10.67
N ASN A 296 6.42 7.00 -9.97
CA ASN A 296 7.68 7.62 -9.56
C ASN A 296 8.70 7.74 -10.71
N ASN A 297 8.23 7.67 -11.95
CA ASN A 297 9.07 7.57 -13.12
C ASN A 297 9.20 8.94 -13.81
N HIS A 298 10.43 9.42 -14.00
CA HIS A 298 10.75 10.59 -14.83
C HIS A 298 10.15 10.50 -16.25
N ALA A 299 9.95 9.28 -16.77
CA ALA A 299 9.28 9.05 -18.05
C ALA A 299 7.80 9.47 -18.03
N VAL A 300 7.09 9.41 -16.90
CA VAL A 300 5.69 9.85 -16.76
C VAL A 300 5.59 11.38 -16.87
N LEU A 301 6.58 12.12 -16.38
CA LEU A 301 6.67 13.58 -16.55
C LEU A 301 6.90 13.96 -18.02
N HIS A 302 7.76 13.23 -18.75
CA HIS A 302 7.97 13.41 -20.19
C HIS A 302 6.79 12.93 -21.06
N LEU A 303 6.08 11.87 -20.64
CA LEU A 303 4.91 11.32 -21.35
C LEU A 303 3.63 12.14 -21.16
N LYS A 304 3.49 12.91 -20.06
CA LYS A 304 2.41 13.91 -19.91
C LYS A 304 2.56 15.07 -20.91
N GLN A 305 3.76 15.32 -21.43
CA GLN A 305 4.04 16.43 -22.34
C GLN A 305 3.93 16.05 -23.84
N LYS A 306 4.01 14.77 -24.21
CA LYS A 306 3.90 14.32 -25.60
C LYS A 306 2.47 13.89 -25.94
N GLN A 307 1.89 14.50 -26.98
CA GLN A 307 0.72 13.95 -27.68
C GLN A 307 1.13 12.67 -28.40
N THR A 308 0.82 11.52 -27.81
CA THR A 308 1.04 10.19 -28.39
C THR A 308 -0.31 9.60 -28.83
N ASN A 309 -0.32 8.77 -29.88
CA ASN A 309 -1.53 8.07 -30.35
C ASN A 309 -1.84 6.83 -29.49
N GLU A 310 -1.81 7.03 -28.17
CA GLU A 310 -1.80 6.02 -27.12
C GLU A 310 -2.85 6.40 -26.07
N LYS A 311 -3.63 5.43 -25.60
CA LYS A 311 -4.54 5.63 -24.48
C LYS A 311 -3.79 5.60 -23.16
N LYS A 312 -4.11 6.51 -22.23
CA LYS A 312 -3.45 6.59 -20.93
C LYS A 312 -4.46 6.39 -19.82
N ILE A 313 -4.22 5.40 -18.96
CA ILE A 313 -5.03 5.14 -17.76
C ILE A 313 -4.16 5.39 -16.54
N THR A 314 -4.74 6.11 -15.59
CA THR A 314 -4.08 6.53 -14.38
C THR A 314 -4.66 5.79 -13.18
N LEU A 315 -3.82 5.04 -12.46
CA LEU A 315 -4.21 4.23 -11.31
C LEU A 315 -3.57 4.79 -10.02
N TYR A 316 -4.16 5.84 -9.48
CA TYR A 316 -3.83 6.39 -8.16
C TYR A 316 -4.95 6.01 -7.15
N GLY A 317 -4.61 5.80 -5.88
CA GLY A 317 -5.59 5.46 -4.82
C GLY A 317 -5.85 3.95 -4.67
N GLY A 318 -5.37 3.34 -3.59
CA GLY A 318 -5.62 1.93 -3.33
C GLY A 318 -6.97 1.75 -2.63
N PHE A 319 -7.95 1.17 -3.34
CA PHE A 319 -9.35 0.95 -2.93
C PHE A 319 -10.27 2.17 -3.04
N ASP A 320 -10.73 2.45 -4.26
CA ASP A 320 -11.88 3.31 -4.53
C ASP A 320 -12.82 2.47 -5.42
N GLU A 321 -14.12 2.26 -5.13
CA GLU A 321 -15.15 3.19 -4.66
C GLU A 321 -16.47 2.38 -4.37
N PRO A 322 -17.55 2.97 -3.80
CA PRO A 322 -18.04 4.32 -4.03
C PRO A 322 -17.83 5.26 -2.85
N ASN A 323 -17.65 6.55 -3.15
CA ASN A 323 -18.04 7.82 -2.52
C ASN A 323 -18.40 7.93 -1.03
N ASP A 324 -18.18 6.89 -0.26
CA ASP A 324 -18.77 6.55 1.01
C ASP A 324 -17.66 6.15 1.99
N ILE A 325 -16.39 6.38 1.65
CA ILE A 325 -15.28 6.27 2.59
C ILE A 325 -14.59 7.62 2.70
N GLU A 326 -14.59 8.20 3.89
CA GLU A 326 -13.90 9.46 4.18
C GLU A 326 -12.83 9.21 5.24
N PHE A 327 -11.71 9.93 5.15
CA PHE A 327 -10.66 9.84 6.15
C PHE A 327 -10.69 11.07 7.03
N PHE A 328 -10.51 10.89 8.34
CA PHE A 328 -10.46 12.01 9.29
C PHE A 328 -9.20 11.98 10.17
N CYS A 329 -8.63 13.16 10.42
CA CYS A 329 -7.58 13.37 11.43
C CYS A 329 -8.15 13.89 12.76
N ASP A 330 -9.29 14.58 12.71
CA ASP A 330 -9.95 15.25 13.83
C ASP A 330 -11.47 15.06 13.68
N GLU A 331 -12.22 14.93 14.78
CA GLU A 331 -13.66 14.70 14.74
C GLU A 331 -14.43 15.83 14.04
N LYS A 332 -13.87 17.04 13.97
CA LYS A 332 -14.46 18.19 13.25
C LYS A 332 -14.43 18.04 11.73
N GLU A 333 -13.60 17.15 11.20
CA GLU A 333 -13.55 16.84 9.78
C GLU A 333 -14.71 15.93 9.35
N ILE A 334 -15.34 15.23 10.31
CA ILE A 334 -16.49 14.37 10.06
C ILE A 334 -17.71 15.25 9.80
N ARG A 335 -18.20 15.22 8.55
CA ARG A 335 -19.34 16.03 8.11
C ARG A 335 -20.59 15.17 8.03
N PHE A 336 -21.58 15.50 8.83
CA PHE A 336 -22.92 14.94 8.69
C PHE A 336 -23.58 15.54 7.45
N SER A 337 -23.46 14.85 6.32
CA SER A 337 -24.05 15.34 5.07
C SER A 337 -25.58 15.31 5.16
N SER A 338 -26.23 16.34 4.61
CA SER A 338 -27.69 16.40 4.45
C SER A 338 -28.21 15.48 3.33
N ASN A 339 -27.36 14.66 2.73
CA ASN A 339 -27.70 13.78 1.62
C ASN A 339 -28.45 12.54 2.14
N GLU A 340 -29.75 12.50 1.90
CA GLU A 340 -30.62 11.37 2.23
C GLU A 340 -30.17 10.10 1.47
N GLY A 341 -30.14 8.95 2.16
CA GLY A 341 -29.88 7.64 1.57
C GLY A 341 -28.40 7.30 1.33
N LYS A 342 -27.46 8.12 1.81
CA LYS A 342 -26.01 7.87 1.71
C LYS A 342 -25.47 7.35 3.05
N CYS A 343 -24.71 6.26 3.00
CA CYS A 343 -23.98 5.67 4.13
C CYS A 343 -22.49 5.95 3.94
N ILE A 344 -21.80 6.54 4.91
CA ILE A 344 -20.37 6.91 4.83
C ILE A 344 -19.59 6.23 5.96
N LEU A 345 -18.56 5.47 5.63
CA LEU A 345 -17.54 4.92 6.51
C LEU A 345 -16.37 5.90 6.66
N TYR A 346 -16.25 6.48 7.84
CA TYR A 346 -15.12 7.29 8.26
C TYR A 346 -14.00 6.41 8.81
N LEU A 347 -12.79 6.57 8.28
CA LEU A 347 -11.58 5.88 8.73
C LEU A 347 -10.58 6.87 9.36
N PRO A 348 -10.07 6.61 10.56
CA PRO A 348 -9.07 7.48 11.16
C PRO A 348 -7.73 7.39 10.43
N ARG A 349 -7.06 8.53 10.24
CA ARG A 349 -5.70 8.59 9.66
C ARG A 349 -4.59 8.32 10.67
N CYS A 350 -4.82 8.59 11.96
CA CYS A 350 -3.85 8.26 13.00
C CYS A 350 -3.85 6.74 13.22
N TRP A 351 -2.67 6.12 13.13
CA TRP A 351 -2.50 4.70 13.45
C TRP A 351 -2.81 4.51 14.94
N ASN A 352 -3.79 3.65 15.28
CA ASN A 352 -4.19 3.27 16.65
C ASN A 352 -5.03 4.30 17.42
N GLN A 353 -6.18 4.73 16.88
CA GLN A 353 -7.21 5.41 17.67
C GLN A 353 -7.79 4.41 18.69
N GLU A 354 -7.49 4.58 19.99
CA GLU A 354 -7.76 3.57 21.03
C GLU A 354 -9.25 3.19 21.21
N ALA A 355 -10.16 4.03 20.72
CA ALA A 355 -11.60 3.88 20.89
C ALA A 355 -12.32 3.20 19.73
N ILE A 356 -11.91 3.44 18.48
CA ILE A 356 -12.59 2.93 17.27
C ILE A 356 -11.59 2.73 16.13
N ASP A 357 -11.82 1.71 15.30
CA ASP A 357 -11.10 1.47 14.05
C ASP A 357 -11.82 2.06 12.83
N GLY A 358 -13.09 2.45 12.98
CA GLY A 358 -13.88 3.11 11.96
C GLY A 358 -15.20 3.65 12.52
N LEU A 359 -15.90 4.47 11.73
CA LEU A 359 -17.19 5.06 12.11
C LEU A 359 -18.11 5.10 10.89
N ILE A 360 -19.25 4.41 10.94
CA ILE A 360 -20.26 4.51 9.90
C ILE A 360 -21.29 5.58 10.28
N ILE A 361 -21.67 6.41 9.32
CA ILE A 361 -22.73 7.39 9.44
C ILE A 361 -23.72 7.18 8.29
N SER A 362 -24.98 6.95 8.62
CA SER A 362 -26.05 6.75 7.63
C SER A 362 -27.26 7.60 7.99
N LYS A 363 -27.81 8.34 7.01
CA LYS A 363 -29.00 9.17 7.21
C LYS A 363 -30.17 8.67 6.37
N THR A 364 -31.27 8.38 7.05
CA THR A 364 -32.58 8.03 6.46
C THR A 364 -33.57 9.17 6.71
N ASN A 365 -34.76 9.12 6.09
CA ASN A 365 -35.76 10.20 6.13
C ASN A 365 -36.11 10.68 7.55
N ASN A 366 -36.04 9.79 8.55
CA ASN A 366 -36.43 10.10 9.95
C ASN A 366 -35.35 9.77 10.99
N LYS A 367 -34.20 9.20 10.60
CA LYS A 367 -33.19 8.74 11.55
C LYS A 367 -31.76 8.99 11.06
N LEU A 368 -30.90 9.32 12.01
CA LEU A 368 -29.45 9.41 11.82
C LEU A 368 -28.79 8.26 12.58
N TYR A 369 -28.19 7.33 11.86
CA TYR A 369 -27.41 6.25 12.44
C TYR A 369 -25.95 6.66 12.56
N VAL A 370 -25.40 6.53 13.76
CA VAL A 370 -23.97 6.66 14.02
C VAL A 370 -23.47 5.33 14.58
N ALA A 371 -22.63 4.63 13.83
CA ALA A 371 -22.16 3.31 14.19
C ALA A 371 -20.63 3.25 14.29
N PRO A 372 -20.06 3.50 15.48
CA PRO A 372 -18.64 3.34 15.73
C PRO A 372 -18.27 1.86 15.69
N ILE A 373 -17.15 1.53 15.04
CA ILE A 373 -16.67 0.17 14.82
C ILE A 373 -15.36 -0.03 15.57
N GLN A 374 -15.30 -1.07 16.39
CA GLN A 374 -14.05 -1.59 16.96
C GLN A 374 -13.82 -3.02 16.46
N ILE A 375 -12.67 -3.27 15.87
CA ILE A 375 -12.20 -4.58 15.45
C ILE A 375 -11.19 -5.07 16.49
N THR A 376 -11.40 -6.27 17.04
CA THR A 376 -10.41 -6.87 17.93
C THR A 376 -10.26 -8.38 17.72
N LEU A 377 -9.02 -8.86 17.84
CA LEU A 377 -8.73 -10.30 17.90
C LEU A 377 -8.80 -10.84 19.33
N ASP A 378 -8.75 -9.96 20.33
CA ASP A 378 -8.86 -10.28 21.75
C ASP A 378 -9.77 -9.28 22.48
N LYS A 379 -10.97 -9.75 22.87
CA LYS A 379 -11.96 -8.93 23.59
C LYS A 379 -11.43 -8.46 24.96
N GLY A 380 -10.43 -9.13 25.52
CA GLY A 380 -9.86 -8.80 26.84
C GLY A 380 -8.99 -7.54 26.86
N SER A 381 -8.37 -7.16 25.73
CA SER A 381 -7.38 -6.07 25.68
C SER A 381 -7.96 -4.70 25.31
N HIS A 382 -9.21 -4.62 24.88
CA HIS A 382 -9.87 -3.38 24.44
C HIS A 382 -11.16 -3.07 25.21
N SER A 383 -11.38 -3.68 26.37
CA SER A 383 -12.68 -3.68 27.08
C SER A 383 -13.29 -2.31 27.43
N ASP A 384 -12.55 -1.21 27.27
CA ASP A 384 -13.01 0.16 27.53
C ASP A 384 -13.16 1.02 26.26
N SER A 385 -13.03 0.47 25.05
CA SER A 385 -13.15 1.24 23.78
C SER A 385 -14.49 1.99 23.67
N GLU A 386 -15.60 1.40 24.15
CA GLU A 386 -16.89 2.08 24.29
C GLU A 386 -16.79 3.31 25.21
N GLY A 387 -16.17 3.14 26.38
CA GLY A 387 -16.00 4.22 27.35
C GLY A 387 -15.14 5.36 26.81
N ILE A 388 -14.02 5.01 26.16
CA ILE A 388 -13.09 5.97 25.54
C ILE A 388 -13.77 6.72 24.38
N PHE A 389 -14.56 6.04 23.56
CA PHE A 389 -15.32 6.68 22.49
C PHE A 389 -16.27 7.74 23.06
N PHE A 390 -17.10 7.38 24.04
CA PHE A 390 -18.09 8.29 24.61
C PHE A 390 -17.49 9.42 25.46
N SER A 391 -16.32 9.22 26.07
CA SER A 391 -15.65 10.26 26.86
C SER A 391 -14.81 11.23 26.02
N ASN A 392 -14.22 10.76 24.91
CA ASN A 392 -13.21 11.53 24.18
C ASN A 392 -13.65 11.98 22.79
N ILE A 393 -14.29 11.09 22.02
CA ILE A 393 -14.62 11.34 20.60
C ILE A 393 -16.04 11.89 20.49
N TRP A 394 -16.98 11.27 21.20
CA TRP A 394 -18.41 11.62 21.13
C TRP A 394 -18.72 13.08 21.50
N PRO A 395 -18.11 13.71 22.53
CA PRO A 395 -18.42 15.11 22.85
C PRO A 395 -18.08 16.07 21.70
N ASN A 396 -16.99 15.79 20.97
CA ASN A 396 -16.59 16.58 19.81
C ASN A 396 -17.53 16.32 18.62
N LEU A 397 -17.87 15.06 18.34
CA LEU A 397 -18.84 14.70 17.30
C LEU A 397 -20.24 15.25 17.58
N LYS A 398 -20.71 15.20 18.83
CA LYS A 398 -22.02 15.72 19.20
C LYS A 398 -22.12 17.23 18.97
N SER A 399 -21.02 17.96 19.15
CA SER A 399 -20.99 19.41 18.90
C SER A 399 -21.25 19.77 17.44
N THR A 400 -20.99 18.85 16.50
CA THR A 400 -21.25 19.05 15.07
C THR A 400 -22.64 18.56 14.64
N LEU A 401 -23.43 17.97 15.56
CA LEU A 401 -24.79 17.44 15.33
C LEU A 401 -25.92 18.44 15.68
N LEU A 402 -25.61 19.71 15.94
CA LEU A 402 -26.60 20.73 16.31
C LEU A 402 -27.74 20.82 15.28
N GLY A 403 -28.95 20.38 15.66
CA GLY A 403 -30.15 20.37 14.82
C GLY A 403 -30.52 19.02 14.17
N LEU A 404 -29.76 17.95 14.43
CA LEU A 404 -30.02 16.57 13.96
C LEU A 404 -30.24 15.59 15.13
N GLU A 405 -30.55 16.10 16.32
CA GLU A 405 -30.69 15.30 17.55
C GLU A 405 -31.96 14.45 17.55
N ASP A 406 -33.02 14.90 16.86
CA ASP A 406 -34.27 14.16 16.73
C ASP A 406 -34.07 12.98 15.76
N GLY A 407 -34.17 11.75 16.29
CA GLY A 407 -34.01 10.51 15.51
C GLY A 407 -32.58 9.97 15.44
N LEU A 408 -31.67 10.43 16.30
CA LEU A 408 -30.32 9.88 16.43
C LEU A 408 -30.36 8.46 17.03
N GLU A 409 -29.74 7.50 16.35
CA GLU A 409 -29.52 6.14 16.85
C GLU A 409 -28.03 5.78 16.81
N ILE A 410 -27.50 5.37 17.96
CA ILE A 410 -26.09 5.01 18.10
C ILE A 410 -25.96 3.49 18.23
N ILE A 411 -25.12 2.89 17.38
CA ILE A 411 -24.91 1.44 17.34
C ILE A 411 -23.41 1.14 17.42
N PHE A 412 -22.92 0.72 18.57
CA PHE A 412 -21.50 0.39 18.73
C PHE A 412 -21.24 -1.05 18.25
N ILE A 413 -20.47 -1.20 17.16
CA ILE A 413 -20.21 -2.49 16.51
C ILE A 413 -18.83 -3.01 16.94
N TRP A 414 -18.82 -4.21 17.52
CA TRP A 414 -17.62 -4.96 17.87
C TRP A 414 -17.42 -6.13 16.92
N ILE A 415 -16.37 -6.09 16.11
CA ILE A 415 -16.00 -7.22 15.24
C ILE A 415 -14.94 -8.05 15.96
N THR A 416 -15.25 -9.30 16.27
CA THR A 416 -14.35 -10.18 17.04
C THR A 416 -14.01 -11.48 16.30
N SER A 417 -12.91 -12.10 16.72
CA SER A 417 -12.43 -13.39 16.21
C SER A 417 -13.24 -14.61 16.71
N LYS A 418 -14.07 -14.46 17.75
CA LYS A 418 -14.60 -15.59 18.56
C LYS A 418 -16.10 -15.88 18.42
N SER A 419 -16.87 -15.07 17.69
CA SER A 419 -18.34 -15.22 17.66
C SER A 419 -18.84 -15.63 16.29
N ASP A 420 -19.48 -16.80 16.17
CA ASP A 420 -20.24 -17.17 14.97
C ASP A 420 -21.65 -16.54 14.96
N THR A 421 -22.07 -15.91 16.05
CA THR A 421 -23.42 -15.37 16.26
C THR A 421 -23.41 -13.95 16.83
N ASP A 422 -24.23 -13.08 16.26
CA ASP A 422 -24.33 -11.69 16.68
C ASP A 422 -25.03 -11.55 18.04
N VAL A 423 -24.45 -10.77 18.96
CA VAL A 423 -25.03 -10.50 20.28
C VAL A 423 -25.37 -9.03 20.42
N ILE A 424 -26.65 -8.74 20.56
CA ILE A 424 -27.16 -7.40 20.87
C ILE A 424 -27.17 -7.24 22.39
N VAL A 425 -26.52 -6.19 22.89
CA VAL A 425 -26.59 -5.78 24.29
C VAL A 425 -27.20 -4.39 24.36
N GLU A 426 -28.38 -4.30 24.96
CA GLU A 426 -29.03 -3.03 25.24
C GLU A 426 -28.48 -2.47 26.57
N ILE A 427 -27.84 -1.30 26.48
CA ILE A 427 -27.53 -0.37 27.59
C ILE A 427 -26.27 -0.67 28.42
N ASN A 428 -25.35 0.31 28.44
CA ASN A 428 -24.23 0.42 29.38
C ASN A 428 -24.24 1.83 30.00
N SER A 429 -24.89 2.01 31.15
CA SER A 429 -24.82 3.26 31.93
C SER A 429 -23.60 3.25 32.87
N ARG A 430 -22.77 4.32 32.88
CA ARG A 430 -21.64 4.46 33.81
C ARG A 430 -22.05 5.24 35.06
N LYS A 431 -21.89 4.64 36.24
CA LYS A 431 -22.13 5.32 37.54
C LYS A 431 -20.79 5.78 38.13
N THR A 432 -20.60 7.09 38.28
CA THR A 432 -19.36 7.64 38.87
C THR A 432 -19.33 7.46 40.39
N ARG A 433 -18.13 7.48 41.00
CA ARG A 433 -17.92 7.33 42.46
C ARG A 433 -18.66 8.39 43.30
N ASN A 434 -19.08 9.50 42.71
CA ASN A 434 -19.80 10.60 43.37
C ASN A 434 -21.33 10.51 43.23
N LYS A 435 -21.89 9.38 42.74
CA LYS A 435 -23.33 9.18 42.49
C LYS A 435 -23.97 10.15 41.47
N THR A 436 -23.18 10.95 40.76
CA THR A 436 -23.62 11.68 39.57
C THR A 436 -23.65 10.73 38.37
N PHE A 437 -24.78 10.68 37.68
CA PHE A 437 -24.94 9.96 36.42
C PHE A 437 -24.29 10.80 35.32
N GLU A 438 -23.26 10.27 34.69
CA GLU A 438 -22.79 10.80 33.41
C GLU A 438 -23.60 10.05 32.34
N ILE A 439 -24.55 10.76 31.72
CA ILE A 439 -25.45 10.17 30.74
C ILE A 439 -24.66 10.03 29.43
N ASN A 440 -24.00 8.89 29.25
CA ASN A 440 -23.75 8.42 27.89
C ASN A 440 -25.12 8.32 27.20
N HIS A 441 -25.22 8.79 25.97
CA HIS A 441 -26.46 8.65 25.20
C HIS A 441 -26.81 7.17 25.08
N ASP A 442 -28.09 6.81 25.08
CA ASP A 442 -28.50 5.42 24.93
C ASP A 442 -27.97 4.87 23.59
N TYR A 443 -27.30 3.72 23.64
CA TYR A 443 -26.75 3.06 22.45
C TYR A 443 -26.92 1.55 22.51
N THR A 444 -27.02 0.96 21.33
CA THR A 444 -27.08 -0.50 21.16
C THR A 444 -25.69 -1.01 20.87
N ARG A 445 -25.23 -2.05 21.58
CA ARG A 445 -23.98 -2.72 21.24
C ARG A 445 -24.25 -3.98 20.44
N VAL A 446 -23.57 -4.14 19.32
CA VAL A 446 -23.60 -5.36 18.50
C VAL A 446 -22.21 -6.00 18.54
N VAL A 447 -22.13 -7.26 18.93
CA VAL A 447 -20.89 -8.05 18.83
C VAL A 447 -21.04 -9.04 17.69
N MET A 448 -20.19 -8.93 16.67
CA MET A 448 -20.25 -9.64 15.40
C MET A 448 -18.96 -10.45 15.16
N GLY A 449 -19.11 -11.59 14.49
CA GLY A 449 -17.98 -12.37 13.99
C GLY A 449 -17.36 -11.80 12.73
N PHE A 450 -16.03 -11.88 12.60
CA PHE A 450 -15.34 -11.47 11.37
C PHE A 450 -15.91 -12.13 10.09
N GLY A 451 -16.37 -13.38 10.17
CA GLY A 451 -16.98 -14.10 9.03
C GLY A 451 -18.36 -13.60 8.59
N ASN A 452 -19.05 -12.81 9.43
CA ASN A 452 -20.42 -12.36 9.20
C ASN A 452 -20.52 -10.89 8.74
N VAL A 453 -19.41 -10.14 8.79
CA VAL A 453 -19.35 -8.69 8.48
C VAL A 453 -19.95 -8.35 7.12
N ASN A 454 -19.64 -9.12 6.08
CA ASN A 454 -20.09 -8.84 4.72
C ASN A 454 -21.53 -9.27 4.43
N LYS A 455 -22.19 -10.03 5.33
CA LYS A 455 -23.56 -10.53 5.12
C LYS A 455 -24.61 -9.73 5.86
N ASP A 456 -24.27 -9.23 7.05
CA ASP A 456 -25.29 -8.78 8.01
C ASP A 456 -25.10 -7.33 8.50
N ILE A 457 -24.03 -6.62 8.15
CA ILE A 457 -23.78 -5.25 8.67
C ILE A 457 -24.88 -4.25 8.28
N ASP A 458 -25.42 -4.39 7.07
CA ASP A 458 -26.51 -3.54 6.56
C ASP A 458 -27.81 -3.71 7.36
N ARG A 459 -28.05 -4.89 7.94
CA ARG A 459 -29.27 -5.18 8.72
C ARG A 459 -29.40 -4.29 9.98
N TYR A 460 -28.29 -3.72 10.45
CA TYR A 460 -28.28 -2.85 11.62
C TYR A 460 -28.45 -1.38 11.27
N LEU A 461 -28.29 -1.00 9.99
CA LEU A 461 -28.23 0.40 9.55
C LEU A 461 -29.42 0.81 8.67
N PHE A 462 -30.30 -0.13 8.32
CA PHE A 462 -31.46 0.08 7.43
C PHE A 462 -32.77 -0.46 8.00
#